data_AF-A0A2T0BQ01-F1
#
_entry.id   AF-A0A2T0BQ01-F1
#
_cell.length_a   1.000
_cell.length_b   1.000
_cell.length_c   1.000
_cell.angle_alpha   90.00
_cell.angle_beta   90.00
_cell.angle_gamma   90.00
#
_symmetry.space_group_name_H-M   'P 1'
#
loop_
_entity.id
_entity.type
_entity.pdbx_description
1 polymer ?
#
loop_
_entity_poly.entity_id
_entity_poly.type
_entity_poly.pdbx_seq_one_letter_code
_entity_poly.pdbx_strand_id
1 'polypeptide(L)'
;MDELKSILDNLQNLKNKINQSSDKNNNKLVIFIGVLLQVVASKKLFKRNKDVAEFLNINFNLEFAEYCKKSRPIMLGKTAKYFLEKTDDYDLNESLNIIYSFIVESLSNTVDDVNWSNIIKKIKL
;
A
#
# COMPACT_ATOMS: atom_id res chain seq x y z
N MET A 1 -15.32 -5.41 -7.78
CA MET A 1 -15.59 -6.19 -6.56
C MET A 1 -14.65 -7.38 -6.42
N ASP A 2 -14.54 -8.28 -7.40
CA ASP A 2 -13.76 -9.53 -7.24
C ASP A 2 -12.25 -9.33 -7.08
N GLU A 3 -11.65 -8.39 -7.81
CA GLU A 3 -10.22 -8.05 -7.64
C GLU A 3 -9.92 -7.47 -6.25
N LEU A 4 -10.81 -6.64 -5.70
CA LEU A 4 -10.62 -6.05 -4.37
C LEU A 4 -10.81 -7.10 -3.26
N LYS A 5 -11.77 -8.01 -3.44
CA LYS A 5 -11.94 -9.18 -2.56
C LYS A 5 -10.71 -10.08 -2.61
N SER A 6 -10.16 -10.35 -3.79
CA SER A 6 -8.93 -11.12 -3.94
C SER A 6 -7.72 -10.44 -3.26
N ILE A 7 -7.59 -9.12 -3.35
CA ILE A 7 -6.55 -8.36 -2.62
C ILE A 7 -6.76 -8.48 -1.10
N LEU A 8 -8.00 -8.37 -0.63
CA LEU A 8 -8.34 -8.52 0.79
C LEU A 8 -8.07 -9.94 1.30
N ASP A 9 -8.41 -10.96 0.53
CA ASP A 9 -8.14 -12.37 0.86
C ASP A 9 -6.63 -12.62 0.91
N ASN A 10 -5.86 -12.06 -0.04
CA ASN A 10 -4.40 -12.10 0.00
C ASN A 10 -3.87 -11.46 1.29
N LEU A 11 -4.39 -10.30 1.68
CA LEU A 11 -4.03 -9.63 2.93
C LEU A 11 -4.33 -10.44 4.18
N GLN A 12 -5.51 -11.04 4.26
CA GLN A 12 -5.90 -11.88 5.39
C GLN A 12 -5.00 -13.11 5.49
N ASN A 13 -4.74 -13.77 4.35
CA ASN A 13 -3.80 -14.88 4.26
C ASN A 13 -2.39 -14.48 4.70
N LEU A 14 -1.97 -13.26 4.39
CA LEU A 14 -0.68 -12.74 4.79
C LEU A 14 -0.60 -12.41 6.28
N LYS A 15 -1.63 -11.80 6.85
CA LYS A 15 -1.73 -11.60 8.31
C LYS A 15 -1.65 -12.94 9.05
N ASN A 16 -2.35 -13.96 8.55
CA ASN A 16 -2.30 -15.31 9.12
C ASN A 16 -0.90 -15.93 9.02
N LYS A 17 -0.21 -15.79 7.89
CA LYS A 17 1.19 -16.25 7.72
C LYS A 17 2.16 -15.51 8.64
N ILE A 18 2.00 -14.20 8.83
CA ILE A 18 2.81 -13.37 9.73
C ILE A 18 2.64 -13.82 11.19
N ASN A 19 1.43 -14.19 11.59
CA ASN A 19 1.12 -14.65 12.94
C ASN A 19 1.58 -16.08 13.21
N GLN A 20 1.72 -16.91 12.18
CA GLN A 20 2.11 -18.32 12.28
C GLN A 20 3.62 -18.55 12.10
N SER A 21 4.36 -17.60 11.52
CA SER A 21 5.80 -17.73 11.36
C SER A 21 6.55 -17.31 12.62
N SER A 22 7.32 -18.24 13.20
CA SER A 22 8.40 -17.95 14.16
C SER A 22 9.63 -17.29 13.49
N ASP A 23 9.47 -16.85 12.23
CA ASP A 23 10.55 -16.66 11.27
C ASP A 23 10.85 -15.17 11.03
N LYS A 24 12.14 -14.89 10.80
CA LYS A 24 12.82 -13.59 10.86
C LYS A 24 12.11 -12.45 10.12
N ASN A 25 12.20 -11.22 10.65
CA ASN A 25 11.63 -9.95 10.12
C ASN A 25 11.64 -9.81 8.59
N ASN A 26 12.65 -10.34 7.91
CA ASN A 26 12.80 -10.29 6.45
C ASN A 26 11.61 -10.91 5.68
N ASN A 27 11.01 -12.00 6.16
CA ASN A 27 9.87 -12.62 5.48
C ASN A 27 8.62 -11.74 5.56
N LYS A 28 8.40 -11.10 6.72
CA LYS A 28 7.28 -10.18 6.93
C LYS A 28 7.41 -8.95 6.03
N LEU A 29 8.63 -8.45 5.87
CA LEU A 29 8.93 -7.35 4.97
C LEU A 29 8.62 -7.67 3.50
N VAL A 30 9.13 -8.78 2.98
CA VAL A 30 8.90 -9.17 1.57
C VAL A 30 7.40 -9.30 1.28
N ILE A 31 6.68 -9.90 2.23
CA ILE A 31 5.22 -10.01 2.18
C ILE A 31 4.54 -8.64 2.13
N PHE A 32 4.91 -7.73 3.03
CA PHE A 32 4.36 -6.37 3.06
C PHE A 32 4.60 -5.63 1.75
N ILE A 33 5.82 -5.69 1.21
CA ILE A 33 6.16 -5.06 -0.07
C ILE A 33 5.27 -5.64 -1.17
N GLY A 34 5.12 -6.97 -1.22
CA GLY A 34 4.26 -7.62 -2.22
C GLY A 34 2.82 -7.12 -2.19
N VAL A 35 2.25 -6.89 -1.00
CA VAL A 35 0.92 -6.31 -0.82
C VAL A 35 0.88 -4.86 -1.26
N LEU A 36 1.79 -4.04 -0.74
CA LEU A 36 1.83 -2.62 -1.02
C LEU A 36 1.90 -2.38 -2.54
N LEU A 37 2.72 -3.16 -3.24
CA LEU A 37 2.83 -3.08 -4.69
C LEU A 37 1.52 -3.48 -5.40
N GLN A 38 0.79 -4.48 -4.92
CA GLN A 38 -0.53 -4.84 -5.48
C GLN A 38 -1.54 -3.70 -5.30
N VAL A 39 -1.58 -3.10 -4.10
CA VAL A 39 -2.44 -1.97 -3.77
C VAL A 39 -2.14 -0.77 -4.67
N VAL A 40 -0.86 -0.39 -4.73
CA VAL A 40 -0.38 0.73 -5.54
C VAL A 40 -0.58 0.48 -7.04
N ALA A 41 -0.50 -0.78 -7.49
CA ALA A 41 -0.71 -1.14 -8.89
C ALA A 41 -2.18 -1.16 -9.31
N SER A 42 -3.12 -1.34 -8.37
CA SER A 42 -4.54 -1.49 -8.71
C SER A 42 -5.13 -0.20 -9.27
N LYS A 43 -5.58 -0.25 -10.53
CA LYS A 43 -6.30 0.87 -11.19
C LYS A 43 -7.70 1.10 -10.62
N LYS A 44 -8.24 0.12 -9.88
CA LYS A 44 -9.52 0.26 -9.15
C LYS A 44 -9.35 1.14 -7.91
N LEU A 45 -8.22 1.02 -7.23
CA LEU A 45 -7.85 1.84 -6.07
C LEU A 45 -7.23 3.17 -6.49
N PHE A 46 -6.44 3.20 -7.56
CA PHE A 46 -5.79 4.43 -8.00
C PHE A 46 -5.95 4.65 -9.50
N LYS A 47 -6.97 5.44 -9.86
CA LYS A 47 -7.26 5.78 -11.26
C LYS A 47 -6.12 6.58 -11.90
N ARG A 48 -5.45 7.45 -11.15
CA ARG A 48 -4.39 8.33 -11.69
C ARG A 48 -3.05 8.06 -11.02
N ASN A 49 -1.97 8.39 -11.72
CA ASN A 49 -0.64 8.24 -11.16
C ASN A 49 -0.39 9.18 -9.97
N LYS A 50 -0.93 10.41 -10.05
CA LYS A 50 -0.82 11.39 -8.96
C LYS A 50 -1.44 10.91 -7.64
N ASP A 51 -2.51 10.13 -7.70
CA ASP A 51 -3.23 9.67 -6.49
C ASP A 51 -2.35 8.67 -5.70
N VAL A 52 -1.54 7.86 -6.39
CA VAL A 52 -0.53 7.01 -5.74
C VAL A 52 0.63 7.81 -5.19
N ALA A 53 1.13 8.78 -5.95
CA ALA A 53 2.22 9.61 -5.47
C ALA A 53 1.80 10.34 -4.19
N GLU A 54 0.55 10.83 -4.13
CA GLU A 54 -0.06 11.40 -2.93
C GLU A 54 -0.18 10.37 -1.79
N PHE A 55 -0.72 9.17 -2.06
CA PHE A 55 -0.84 8.11 -1.06
C PHE A 55 0.50 7.73 -0.42
N LEU A 56 1.52 7.50 -1.26
CA LEU A 56 2.85 7.10 -0.80
C LEU A 56 3.56 8.23 -0.06
N ASN A 57 3.38 9.48 -0.47
CA ASN A 57 3.92 10.61 0.25
C ASN A 57 3.24 10.80 1.62
N ILE A 58 1.91 10.83 1.66
CA ILE A 58 1.16 11.13 2.89
C ILE A 58 1.32 10.04 3.95
N ASN A 59 1.33 8.77 3.55
CA ASN A 59 1.31 7.64 4.48
C ASN A 59 2.68 7.03 4.77
N PHE A 60 3.65 7.21 3.87
CA PHE A 60 4.97 6.57 3.99
C PHE A 60 6.13 7.56 3.83
N ASN A 61 5.83 8.86 3.73
CA ASN A 61 6.81 9.92 3.50
C ASN A 61 7.70 9.65 2.27
N LEU A 62 7.16 8.95 1.27
CA LEU A 62 7.86 8.57 0.06
C LEU A 62 7.55 9.56 -1.06
N GLU A 63 8.44 10.52 -1.25
CA GLU A 63 8.34 11.50 -2.33
C GLU A 63 9.01 11.01 -3.61
N PHE A 64 8.31 11.17 -4.74
CA PHE A 64 8.85 10.88 -6.06
C PHE A 64 9.21 12.13 -6.81
N ALA A 65 10.31 12.09 -7.55
CA ALA A 65 10.61 13.09 -8.57
C ALA A 65 9.53 13.11 -9.68
N GLU A 66 9.34 14.26 -10.32
CA GLU A 66 8.22 14.48 -11.25
C GLU A 66 8.19 13.50 -12.44
N TYR A 67 9.36 13.13 -12.96
CA TYR A 67 9.48 12.14 -14.03
C TYR A 67 8.99 10.74 -13.60
N CYS A 68 9.14 10.39 -12.32
CA CYS A 68 8.69 9.10 -11.79
C CYS A 68 7.17 9.04 -11.72
N LYS A 69 6.52 10.16 -11.36
CA LYS A 69 5.05 10.26 -11.28
C LYS A 69 4.36 10.03 -12.62
N LYS A 70 5.09 10.12 -13.74
CA LYS A 70 4.55 9.82 -15.08
C LYS A 70 4.38 8.32 -15.35
N SER A 71 5.04 7.44 -14.60
CA SER A 71 5.01 5.99 -14.85
C SER A 71 4.76 5.19 -13.56
N ARG A 72 3.62 4.50 -13.51
CA ARG A 72 3.26 3.61 -12.39
C ARG A 72 4.28 2.47 -12.20
N PRO A 73 4.79 1.80 -13.24
CA PRO A 73 5.90 0.85 -13.09
C PRO A 73 7.15 1.43 -12.42
N ILE A 74 7.54 2.67 -12.76
CA ILE A 74 8.69 3.34 -12.13
C ILE A 74 8.43 3.58 -10.64
N MET A 75 7.23 4.08 -10.29
CA MET A 75 6.85 4.27 -8.88
C MET A 75 6.84 2.95 -8.11
N LEU A 76 6.33 1.86 -8.70
CA LEU A 76 6.35 0.53 -8.07
C LEU A 76 7.78 0.06 -7.77
N GLY A 77 8.67 0.11 -8.76
CA GLY A 77 10.06 -0.29 -8.57
C GLY A 77 10.78 0.55 -7.50
N LYS A 78 10.56 1.87 -7.48
CA LYS A 78 11.14 2.75 -6.46
C LYS A 78 10.52 2.55 -5.07
N THR A 79 9.23 2.22 -4.99
CA THR A 79 8.57 1.87 -3.72
C THR A 79 9.17 0.60 -3.13
N ALA A 80 9.31 -0.45 -3.94
CA ALA A 80 9.93 -1.71 -3.50
C ALA A 80 11.34 -1.47 -2.98
N LYS A 81 12.15 -0.72 -3.75
CA LYS A 81 13.52 -0.36 -3.38
C LYS A 81 13.59 0.40 -2.06
N TYR A 82 12.72 1.39 -1.86
CA TYR A 82 12.66 2.19 -0.63
C TYR A 82 12.50 1.32 0.62
N PHE A 83 11.52 0.41 0.62
CA PHE A 83 11.27 -0.44 1.79
C PHE A 83 12.34 -1.51 1.98
N LEU A 84 12.96 -2.02 0.91
CA LEU A 84 14.08 -2.97 1.02
C LEU A 84 15.35 -2.33 1.58
N GLU A 85 15.63 -1.06 1.26
CA GLU A 85 16.86 -0.38 1.67
C GLU A 85 16.77 0.30 3.04
N LYS A 86 15.56 0.60 3.52
CA LYS A 86 15.33 1.39 4.74
C LYS A 86 14.61 0.61 5.84
N THR A 87 14.94 -0.67 6.00
CA THR A 87 14.19 -1.59 6.89
C THR A 87 14.07 -1.13 8.34
N ASP A 88 15.00 -0.31 8.81
CA ASP A 88 15.04 0.17 10.19
C ASP A 88 14.33 1.52 10.36
N ASP A 89 13.92 2.19 9.27
CA ASP A 89 13.34 3.54 9.28
C ASP A 89 11.80 3.53 9.41
N TYR A 90 11.16 2.37 9.45
CA TYR A 90 9.69 2.26 9.54
C TYR A 90 9.23 1.09 10.42
N ASP A 91 8.11 1.29 11.12
CA ASP A 91 7.42 0.20 11.79
C ASP A 91 6.57 -0.58 10.78
N LEU A 92 6.91 -1.85 10.60
CA LEU A 92 6.24 -2.75 9.69
C LEU A 92 4.77 -3.01 10.08
N ASN A 93 4.47 -3.09 11.38
CA ASN A 93 3.11 -3.30 11.87
C ASN A 93 2.25 -2.05 11.63
N GLU A 94 2.81 -0.87 11.87
CA GLU A 94 2.14 0.41 11.55
C GLU A 94 1.86 0.50 10.04
N SER A 95 2.87 0.19 9.22
CA SER A 95 2.75 0.19 7.76
C SER A 95 1.67 -0.78 7.27
N LEU A 96 1.55 -1.97 7.89
CA LEU A 96 0.49 -2.93 7.59
C LEU A 96 -0.90 -2.41 8.00
N ASN A 97 -1.01 -1.76 9.16
CA ASN A 97 -2.27 -1.17 9.63
C ASN A 97 -2.75 -0.05 8.70
N ILE A 98 -1.84 0.76 8.16
CA ILE A 98 -2.17 1.78 7.15
C ILE A 98 -2.76 1.13 5.90
N ILE A 99 -2.11 0.09 5.36
CA ILE A 99 -2.63 -0.62 4.17
C ILE A 99 -4.00 -1.24 4.45
N TYR A 100 -4.17 -1.88 5.60
CA TYR A 100 -5.43 -2.49 5.99
C TYR A 100 -6.56 -1.45 6.06
N SER A 101 -6.31 -0.34 6.76
CA SER A 101 -7.27 0.76 6.91
C SER A 101 -7.63 1.37 5.56
N PHE A 102 -6.64 1.58 4.68
CA PHE A 102 -6.87 2.07 3.32
C PHE A 102 -7.83 1.19 2.54
N ILE A 103 -7.67 -0.13 2.61
CA ILE A 103 -8.48 -1.07 1.84
C ILE A 103 -9.87 -1.19 2.40
N VAL A 104 -10.02 -1.23 3.72
CA VAL A 104 -11.34 -1.23 4.38
C VAL A 104 -12.11 0.03 3.99
N GLU A 105 -11.50 1.21 4.11
CA GLU A 105 -12.14 2.47 3.71
C GLU A 105 -12.46 2.51 2.21
N SER A 106 -11.57 1.99 1.37
CA SER A 106 -11.81 1.92 -0.08
C SER A 106 -12.97 0.99 -0.44
N LEU A 107 -13.20 -0.06 0.34
CA LEU A 107 -14.34 -0.98 0.19
C LEU A 107 -15.65 -0.38 0.73
N SER A 108 -15.59 0.39 1.81
CA SER A 108 -16.76 1.05 2.40
C SER A 108 -17.27 2.23 1.57
N ASN A 109 -16.38 2.92 0.84
CA ASN A 109 -16.72 4.10 0.03
C ASN A 109 -17.02 3.78 -1.45
N THR A 110 -17.46 2.56 -1.80
CA THR A 110 -17.74 2.16 -3.20
C THR A 110 -19.03 2.78 -3.81
N VAL A 111 -19.44 3.96 -3.37
CA VAL A 111 -20.58 4.70 -3.95
C VAL A 111 -20.05 6.02 -4.50
N ASP A 112 -20.00 6.09 -5.83
CA ASP A 112 -19.69 7.20 -6.75
C ASP A 112 -18.89 8.43 -6.25
N ASP A 113 -17.82 8.73 -7.00
CA ASP A 113 -16.91 9.87 -6.87
C ASP A 113 -15.98 9.86 -5.63
N VAL A 114 -15.23 8.76 -5.50
CA VAL A 114 -14.22 8.57 -4.46
C VAL A 114 -13.15 9.68 -4.51
N ASN A 115 -13.21 10.60 -3.55
CA ASN A 115 -12.15 11.57 -3.31
C ASN A 115 -10.98 10.90 -2.59
N TRP A 116 -10.05 10.35 -3.39
CA TRP A 116 -8.85 9.67 -2.90
C TRP A 116 -8.05 10.51 -1.91
N SER A 117 -7.92 11.83 -2.14
CA SER A 117 -7.21 12.73 -1.22
C SER A 117 -7.86 12.77 0.17
N ASN A 118 -9.19 12.64 0.28
CA ASN A 118 -9.88 12.56 1.57
C ASN A 118 -9.66 11.22 2.28
N ILE A 119 -9.72 10.11 1.54
CA ILE A 119 -9.46 8.77 2.11
C ILE A 119 -8.02 8.70 2.60
N ILE A 120 -7.07 9.11 1.77
CA ILE A 120 -5.64 9.12 2.07
C ILE A 120 -5.35 9.93 3.36
N LYS A 121 -6.01 11.07 3.56
CA LYS A 121 -5.83 11.91 4.75
C LYS A 121 -6.43 11.32 6.03
N LYS A 122 -7.49 10.51 5.93
CA LYS A 122 -8.15 9.88 7.10
C LYS A 122 -7.34 8.75 7.73
N ILE A 123 -6.34 8.23 7.03
CA ILE A 123 -5.60 7.02 7.41
C ILE A 123 -4.34 7.34 8.23
N LYS A 124 -3.98 8.62 8.39
CA LYS A 124 -2.93 9.02 9.34
C LYS A 124 -3.38 8.66 10.75
N LEU A 125 -2.76 7.63 11.32
CA LEU A 125 -2.77 7.35 12.76
C LEU A 125 -1.87 8.36 13.48
#